data_AF-A0AB37HDC3-F1
#
_entry.id   AF-A0AB37HDC3-F1
#
_cell.length_a   1.000
_cell.length_b   1.000
_cell.length_c   1.000
_cell.angle_alpha   90.00
_cell.angle_beta   90.00
_cell.angle_gamma   90.00
#
_symmetry.space_group_name_H-M   'P 1'
#
loop_
_entity.id
_entity.type
_entity.pdbx_description
1 polymer ?
#
loop_
_entity_poly.entity_id
_entity_poly.type
_entity_poly.pdbx_seq_one_letter_code
_entity_poly.pdbx_strand_id
1 'polypeptide(L)' 'MKSYYWSLASFAAFSFVIMFITEDFFKGVGLGFLIALASYVFFEDYFFQELKKD' A
#
# COMPACT_ATOMS: atom_id res chain seq x y z
N MET A 1 -10.53 15.20 -8.24
CA MET A 1 -11.00 13.97 -7.57
C MET A 1 -10.55 12.72 -8.35
N LYS A 2 -9.24 12.44 -8.47
CA LYS A 2 -8.79 11.32 -9.34
C LYS A 2 -7.67 10.43 -8.78
N SER A 3 -6.84 10.84 -7.83
CA SER A 3 -5.72 9.98 -7.38
C SER A 3 -6.12 9.05 -6.23
N TYR A 4 -6.77 9.57 -5.19
CA TYR A 4 -7.06 8.82 -3.96
C TYR A 4 -7.97 7.59 -4.15
N TYR A 5 -8.91 7.63 -5.10
CA TYR A 5 -9.79 6.50 -5.40
C TYR A 5 -9.02 5.31 -5.99
N TRP A 6 -7.97 5.58 -6.76
CA TRP A 6 -7.14 4.51 -7.33
C TRP A 6 -6.25 3.88 -6.27
N SER A 7 -5.68 4.69 -5.37
CA SER A 7 -4.94 4.18 -4.22
C SER A 7 -5.81 3.28 -3.33
N LEU A 8 -7.05 3.71 -3.08
CA LEU A 8 -8.02 2.93 -2.29
C LEU A 8 -8.45 1.65 -3.01
N ALA A 9 -8.67 1.71 -4.32
CA ALA A 9 -9.02 0.54 -5.13
C ALA A 9 -7.87 -0.48 -5.18
N SER A 10 -6.63 -0.02 -5.36
CA SER A 10 -5.44 -0.88 -5.35
C SER A 10 -5.24 -1.55 -3.99
N PHE A 11 -5.42 -0.79 -2.90
CA PHE A 11 -5.38 -1.33 -1.54
C PHE A 11 -6.45 -2.42 -1.33
N ALA A 12 -7.69 -2.15 -1.75
CA ALA A 12 -8.79 -3.09 -1.60
C ALA A 12 -8.56 -4.37 -2.42
N ALA A 13 -8.12 -4.24 -3.68
CA ALA A 13 -7.82 -5.36 -4.55
C ALA A 13 -6.70 -6.24 -3.97
N PHE A 14 -5.62 -5.62 -3.48
CA PHE A 14 -4.49 -6.35 -2.93
C PHE A 14 -4.85 -7.07 -1.61
N SER A 15 -5.58 -6.38 -0.72
CA SER A 15 -6.07 -6.97 0.53
C SER A 15 -7.00 -8.15 0.28
N PHE A 16 -7.81 -8.07 -0.79
CA PHE A 16 -8.71 -9.16 -1.20
C PHE A 16 -7.93 -10.38 -1.71
N VAL A 17 -6.86 -10.19 -2.48
CA VAL A 17 -5.99 -11.28 -2.94
C VAL A 17 -5.33 -11.99 -1.76
N ILE A 18 -4.79 -11.24 -0.79
CA ILE A 18 -4.19 -11.86 0.40
C ILE A 18 -5.25 -12.60 1.22
N MET A 19 -6.42 -12.00 1.43
CA MET A 19 -7.53 -12.68 2.11
C MET A 19 -7.88 -14.01 1.43
N PHE A 20 -7.91 -14.05 0.11
CA PHE A 20 -8.19 -15.27 -0.66
C PHE A 20 -7.12 -16.35 -0.46
N ILE A 21 -5.85 -15.96 -0.39
CA ILE A 21 -4.72 -16.89 -0.17
C ILE A 21 -4.68 -17.39 1.28
N THR A 22 -4.95 -16.51 2.25
CA THR A 22 -4.85 -16.84 3.68
C THR A 22 -6.13 -17.38 4.27
N GLU A 23 -7.24 -17.38 3.50
CA GLU A 23 -8.61 -17.68 3.94
C GLU A 23 -9.03 -16.93 5.21
N ASP A 24 -8.42 -15.77 5.44
CA ASP A 24 -8.50 -15.01 6.69
C ASP A 24 -8.59 -13.52 6.37
N PHE A 25 -9.73 -12.93 6.72
CA PHE A 25 -10.04 -11.53 6.49
C PHE A 25 -9.06 -10.59 7.19
N PHE A 26 -8.71 -10.86 8.45
CA PHE A 26 -7.84 -9.99 9.23
C PHE A 26 -6.40 -10.04 8.72
N LYS A 27 -5.94 -11.20 8.26
CA LYS A 27 -4.63 -11.31 7.60
C LYS A 27 -4.61 -10.59 6.25
N GLY A 28 -5.68 -10.68 5.46
CA GLY A 28 -5.81 -9.98 4.19
C GLY A 28 -5.71 -8.45 4.33
N VAL A 29 -6.54 -7.88 5.19
CA VAL A 29 -6.55 -6.43 5.44
C VAL A 29 -5.30 -5.98 6.18
N GLY A 30 -4.85 -6.75 7.18
CA GLY A 30 -3.67 -6.41 7.99
C GLY A 30 -2.38 -6.39 7.19
N LEU A 31 -2.13 -7.42 6.38
CA LEU A 31 -0.94 -7.46 5.50
C LEU A 31 -1.04 -6.42 4.38
N GLY A 32 -2.23 -6.22 3.80
CA GLY A 32 -2.45 -5.14 2.83
C GLY A 32 -2.11 -3.77 3.42
N PHE A 33 -2.49 -3.52 4.67
CA PHE A 33 -2.20 -2.27 5.38
C PHE A 33 -0.71 -2.10 5.65
N LEU A 34 -0.04 -3.15 6.13
CA LEU A 34 1.41 -3.11 6.37
C LEU A 34 2.19 -2.83 5.10
N ILE A 35 1.80 -3.42 3.97
CA ILE A 35 2.47 -3.21 2.69
C ILE A 35 2.22 -1.80 2.14
N ALA A 36 0.98 -1.29 2.27
CA ALA A 36 0.68 0.08 1.89
C ALA A 36 1.45 1.10 2.74
N LEU A 37 1.56 0.86 4.05
CA LEU A 37 2.31 1.70 4.97
C LEU A 37 3.82 1.64 4.67
N ALA A 38 4.38 0.44 4.46
CA ALA A 38 5.77 0.28 4.07
C ALA A 38 6.06 1.02 2.75
N SER A 39 5.20 0.86 1.75
CA SER A 39 5.33 1.56 0.47
C SER A 39 5.33 3.07 0.66
N TYR A 40 4.46 3.61 1.53
CA TYR A 40 4.45 5.04 1.84
C TYR A 40 5.79 5.51 2.44
N VAL A 41 6.28 4.82 3.47
CA VAL A 41 7.55 5.18 4.15
C VAL A 41 8.74 5.08 3.21
N PHE A 42 8.84 4.00 2.43
CA PHE A 42 9.92 3.82 1.45
C PHE A 42 9.87 4.85 0.32
N PHE A 43 8.67 5.21 -0.16
CA PHE A 43 8.53 6.25 -1.19
C PHE A 43 8.88 7.64 -0.65
N GLU A 44 8.52 7.98 0.59
CA GLU A 44 8.96 9.23 1.20
C GLU A 44 10.49 9.29 1.26
N ASP A 45 11.15 8.27 1.79
CA ASP A 45 12.60 8.25 1.90
C ASP A 45 13.30 8.34 0.52
N TYR A 46 12.77 7.64 -0.49
CA TYR A 46 13.33 7.69 -1.85
C TYR A 46 13.14 9.08 -2.49
N PHE A 47 11.95 9.65 -2.39
CA PHE A 47 11.62 10.96 -2.97
C PHE A 47 12.38 12.10 -2.30
N PHE A 48 12.55 12.05 -0.97
CA PHE A 48 13.33 13.05 -0.23
C PHE A 48 14.84 12.93 -0.45
N GLN A 49 15.36 11.73 -0.74
CA GLN A 49 16.76 11.59 -1.19
C GLN A 49 17.00 12.15 -2.59
N GLU A 50 16.02 12.02 -3.49
CA GLU A 50 16.10 12.55 -4.85
C GLU A 50 16.04 14.09 -4.86
N LEU A 51 15.18 14.69 -4.03
CA LEU A 51 15.11 16.16 -3.85
C LEU A 51 16.35 16.79 -3.19
N LYS A 52 17.17 16.01 -2.49
CA LYS A 52 18.38 16.51 -1.82
C LYS A 52 19.62 16.50 -2.70
N LYS A 53 19.52 15.91 -3.90
CA LYS A 53 20.62 15.78 -4.86
C LYS A 53 20.71 16.93 -5.85
N ASP A 54 19.68 17.78 -5.93
CA ASP A 54 19.68 19.07 -6.64
C ASP A 54 19.96 20.22 -5.67
#